data_AF-A0A4R3J493-F1
#
_entry.id   AF-A0A4R3J493-F1
#
_cell.length_a   1.000
_cell.length_b   1.000
_cell.length_c   1.000
_cell.angle_alpha   90.00
_cell.angle_beta   90.00
_cell.angle_gamma   90.00
#
_symmetry.space_group_name_H-M   'P 1'
#
loop_
_entity.id
_entity.type
_entity.pdbx_description
1 polymer ?
#
loop_
_entity_poly.entity_id
_entity_poly.type
_entity_poly.pdbx_seq_one_letter_code
_entity_poly.pdbx_strand_id
1 'polypeptide(L)' 'MIVVIGLVVAFILIAVFSNRRTRTCRWREYPDSDESRWVCVFCGAETSAPRGKPPRICFRPEK' A
#
# COMPACT_ATOMS: atom_id res chain seq x y z
N MET A 1 10.84 -34.74 0.44
CA MET A 1 9.69 -34.11 -0.24
C MET A 1 8.97 -33.08 0.64
N ILE A 2 8.69 -33.37 1.92
CA ILE A 2 8.01 -32.43 2.83
C ILE A 2 8.76 -31.07 2.93
N VAL A 3 10.09 -31.10 3.04
CA VAL A 3 10.91 -29.87 3.09
C VAL A 3 10.79 -29.03 1.81
N VAL A 4 10.81 -29.69 0.65
CA VAL A 4 10.67 -29.02 -0.66
C VAL A 4 9.28 -28.40 -0.80
N ILE A 5 8.24 -29.14 -0.39
CA ILE A 5 6.85 -28.65 -0.40
C ILE A 5 6.70 -27.44 0.52
N GLY A 6 7.27 -27.49 1.74
CA GLY A 6 7.25 -26.37 2.67
C GLY A 6 7.92 -25.11 2.12
N LEU A 7 9.06 -25.27 1.44
CA LEU A 7 9.76 -24.15 0.77
C LEU A 7 8.92 -23.54 -0.35
N VAL A 8 8.33 -24.37 -1.22
CA VAL A 8 7.47 -23.89 -2.31
C VAL A 8 6.27 -23.11 -1.76
N VAL A 9 5.61 -23.63 -0.71
CA VAL A 9 4.50 -22.94 -0.05
C VAL A 9 4.94 -21.61 0.55
N ALA A 10 6.09 -21.56 1.24
CA ALA A 10 6.62 -20.32 1.80
C ALA A 10 6.87 -19.25 0.70
N PHE A 11 7.44 -19.64 -0.44
CA PHE A 11 7.65 -18.73 -1.57
C PHE A 11 6.34 -18.23 -2.17
N ILE A 12 5.34 -19.10 -2.33
CA ILE A 12 4.01 -18.71 -2.83
C ILE A 12 3.35 -17.72 -1.86
N LEU A 13 3.41 -17.99 -0.56
CA LEU A 13 2.87 -17.08 0.46
C LEU A 13 3.57 -15.71 0.39
N ILE A 14 4.90 -15.67 0.29
CA ILE A 14 5.63 -14.41 0.14
C ILE A 14 5.23 -13.69 -1.16
N ALA A 15 5.05 -14.40 -2.27
CA ALA A 15 4.67 -13.81 -3.55
C ALA A 15 3.24 -13.22 -3.54
N VAL A 16 2.29 -13.91 -2.89
CA VAL A 16 0.88 -13.49 -2.78
C VAL A 16 0.71 -12.40 -1.72
N PHE A 17 1.30 -12.57 -0.53
CA PHE A 17 1.18 -11.64 0.58
C PHE A 17 2.15 -10.45 0.49
N SER A 18 3.19 -10.49 -0.36
CA SER A 18 3.94 -9.28 -0.71
C SER A 18 3.06 -8.39 -1.56
N ASN A 19 2.25 -7.58 -0.87
CA ASN A 19 1.35 -6.60 -1.46
C ASN A 19 2.16 -5.57 -2.26
N ARG A 20 2.41 -5.86 -3.55
CA ARG A 20 3.20 -5.01 -4.47
C ARG A 20 2.57 -3.63 -4.63
N ARG A 21 1.25 -3.54 -4.48
CA ARG A 21 0.50 -2.31 -4.70
C ARG A 21 0.81 -1.26 -3.65
N THR A 22 0.87 -1.61 -2.37
CA THR A 22 1.16 -0.66 -1.28
C THR A 22 2.66 -0.40 -1.09
N ARG A 23 3.55 -1.34 -1.46
CA ARG A 23 5.01 -1.20 -1.30
C ARG A 23 5.62 0.04 -1.97
N THR A 24 5.01 0.52 -3.04
CA THR A 24 5.50 1.70 -3.80
C THR A 24 4.73 2.97 -3.46
N CYS A 25 3.65 2.89 -2.69
CA CYS A 25 2.83 4.07 -2.42
C CYS A 25 3.58 4.97 -1.44
N ARG A 26 3.88 6.18 -1.91
CA ARG A 26 4.55 7.25 -1.15
C ARG A 26 3.54 8.36 -0.94
N TRP A 27 2.89 8.35 0.21
CA TRP A 27 1.87 9.34 0.55
C TRP A 27 2.52 10.64 0.99
N ARG A 28 2.07 11.75 0.41
CA ARG A 28 2.46 13.10 0.79
C ARG A 28 1.25 13.79 1.40
N GLU A 29 1.45 14.34 2.59
CA GLU A 29 0.44 15.06 3.34
C GLU A 29 0.34 16.50 2.85
N TYR A 30 -0.87 16.95 2.58
CA TYR A 30 -1.24 18.35 2.39
C TYR A 30 -2.21 18.71 3.52
N PRO A 31 -1.72 19.41 4.56
CA PRO A 31 -2.54 19.76 5.70
C PRO A 31 -3.66 20.71 5.27
N ASP A 32 -4.89 20.37 5.64
CA ASP A 32 -6.06 21.24 5.56
C ASP A 32 -6.57 21.51 7.00
N SER A 33 -7.73 22.16 7.13
CA SER A 33 -8.28 22.60 8.42
C SER A 33 -8.49 21.45 9.43
N ASP A 34 -9.29 20.44 9.07
CA ASP A 34 -9.70 19.35 9.97
C ASP A 34 -9.23 17.96 9.45
N GLU A 35 -9.22 17.79 8.13
CA GLU A 35 -8.66 16.63 7.45
C GLU A 35 -7.37 17.02 6.71
N SER A 36 -6.56 16.03 6.33
CA SER A 36 -5.42 16.26 5.44
C SER A 36 -5.66 15.52 4.14
N ARG A 37 -5.36 16.21 3.04
CA ARG A 37 -5.37 15.58 1.72
C ARG A 37 -4.07 14.79 1.58
N TRP A 38 -4.20 13.51 1.29
CA TRP A 38 -3.09 12.61 1.05
C TRP A 38 -3.01 12.31 -0.43
N VAL A 39 -1.86 12.61 -1.04
CA VAL A 39 -1.61 12.33 -2.46
C VAL A 39 -0.42 11.40 -2.58
N CYS A 40 -0.58 10.30 -3.30
CA CYS A 40 0.50 9.37 -3.58
C CYS A 40 1.38 9.92 -4.71
N VAL A 41 2.64 10.27 -4.43
CA VAL A 41 3.57 10.78 -5.47
C VAL A 41 4.00 9.72 -6.49
N PHE A 42 3.73 8.44 -6.24
CA PHE A 42 4.08 7.36 -7.16
C PHE A 42 2.98 7.05 -8.18
N CYS A 43 1.70 7.06 -7.77
CA CYS A 43 0.59 6.70 -8.65
C CYS A 43 -0.50 7.76 -8.78
N GLY A 44 -0.36 8.91 -8.12
CA GLY A 44 -1.33 10.00 -8.19
C GLY A 44 -2.67 9.73 -7.48
N ALA A 45 -2.78 8.66 -6.69
CA ALA A 45 -3.97 8.38 -5.91
C ALA A 45 -4.18 9.48 -4.85
N GLU A 46 -5.43 9.91 -4.66
CA GLU A 46 -5.80 10.95 -3.70
C GLU A 46 -6.84 10.41 -2.71
N THR A 47 -6.74 10.83 -1.44
CA THR A 47 -7.75 10.56 -0.41
C THR A 47 -7.69 11.67 0.64
N SER A 48 -8.81 11.93 1.33
CA SER A 48 -8.77 12.66 2.60
C SER A 48 -8.66 11.66 3.75
N ALA A 49 -7.88 12.01 4.77
CA ALA A 49 -7.80 11.25 6.02
C ALA A 49 -7.36 12.20 7.15
N PRO A 50 -7.57 11.83 8.43
CA PRO A 50 -7.14 12.65 9.54
C PRO A 50 -5.65 13.01 9.46
N ARG A 51 -5.32 14.22 9.90
CA ARG A 51 -3.95 14.74 9.92
C ARG A 51 -2.98 13.78 10.61
N GLY A 52 -1.80 13.60 10.03
CA GLY A 52 -0.75 12.71 10.53
C GLY A 52 -1.03 11.20 10.41
N LYS A 53 -2.18 10.79 9.86
CA LYS A 53 -2.50 9.37 9.62
C LYS A 53 -2.47 9.06 8.12
N PRO A 54 -1.32 8.61 7.56
CA PRO A 54 -1.26 8.21 6.17
C PRO A 54 -2.17 6.98 5.93
N PRO A 55 -2.82 6.89 4.77
CA PRO A 55 -3.65 5.75 4.43
C PRO A 55 -2.82 4.45 4.31
N ARG A 56 -3.33 3.38 4.90
CA ARG A 56 -2.68 2.04 4.93
C ARG A 56 -2.94 1.19 3.69
N ILE A 57 -3.86 1.62 2.84
CA ILE A 57 -4.20 0.98 1.58
C ILE A 57 -3.85 1.91 0.42
N CYS A 58 -3.56 1.33 -0.74
CA CYS A 58 -3.27 2.15 -1.92
C CYS A 58 -4.54 2.34 -2.73
N PHE A 59 -5.00 3.59 -2.85
CA PHE A 59 -6.19 3.98 -3.61
C PHE A 59 -5.89 4.19 -5.11
N ARG A 60 -4.95 3.43 -5.67
CA ARG A 60 -4.66 3.52 -7.11
C ARG A 60 -5.93 3.14 -7.87
N PRO A 61 -6.48 4.02 -8.73
CA PRO A 61 -7.58 3.60 -9.60
C PRO A 61 -7.08 2.48 -10.50
N GLU A 62 -7.74 1.33 -10.46
CA GLU A 62 -7.55 0.31 -11.50
C GLU A 62 -8.02 0.93 -12.82
N LYS A 63 -7.14 0.86 -13.82
CA LYS A 63 -7.40 1.41 -15.16
C LYS A 63 -8.24 0.43 -15.97
#